data_AF-A0A0G0W2F5-F1
#
_entry.id   AF-A0A0G0W2F5-F1
#
_cell.length_a   1.000
_cell.length_b   1.000
_cell.length_c   1.000
_cell.angle_alpha   90.00
_cell.angle_beta   90.00
_cell.angle_gamma   90.00
#
_symmetry.space_group_name_H-M   'P 1'
#
loop_
_entity.id
_entity.type
_entity.pdbx_description
1 polymer ?
#
loop_
_entity_poly.entity_id
_entity_poly.type
_entity_poly.pdbx_seq_one_letter_code
_entity_poly.pdbx_strand_id
1 'polypeptide(L)' 'MHIVFYGPEGSGKGTQAKLLAEKLHVPILTSGDLVRDGR' A
#
# COMPACT_ATOMS: atom_id res chain seq x y z
N MET A 1 -6.55 0.35 -12.91
CA MET A 1 -7.25 -0.10 -11.69
C MET A 1 -6.52 0.47 -10.49
N HIS A 2 -7.23 1.08 -9.54
CA HIS A 2 -6.65 1.65 -8.32
C HIS A 2 -7.33 1.04 -7.10
N ILE A 3 -6.53 0.57 -6.13
CA ILE A 3 -7.01 -0.09 -4.91
C ILE A 3 -6.42 0.67 -3.72
N VAL A 4 -7.27 1.03 -2.75
CA VAL A 4 -6.87 1.75 -1.55
C VAL A 4 -7.16 0.89 -0.33
N PHE A 5 -6.12 0.59 0.45
CA PHE A 5 -6.25 -0.05 1.76
C PHE A 5 -6.36 1.02 2.84
N TYR A 6 -7.52 1.12 3.49
CA TYR A 6 -7.82 2.09 4.55
C TYR A 6 -8.31 1.40 5.84
N GLY A 7 -8.11 2.04 6.99
CA GLY A 7 -8.41 1.46 8.31
C GLY A 7 -7.44 1.91 9.42
N PRO A 8 -7.73 1.58 10.69
CA PRO A 8 -6.96 2.06 11.85
C PRO A 8 -5.53 1.51 11.90
N GLU A 9 -4.66 2.12 12.71
CA GLU A 9 -3.31 1.61 12.93
C GLU A 9 -3.34 0.16 13.45
N GLY A 10 -2.38 -0.66 13.01
CA GLY A 10 -2.33 -2.09 13.38
C GLY A 10 -3.33 -3.00 12.64
N SER A 11 -4.26 -2.47 11.82
CA SER A 11 -5.27 -3.29 11.14
C SER A 11 -4.77 -4.19 9.98
N GLY A 12 -3.45 -4.28 9.77
CA GLY A 12 -2.85 -5.16 8.76
C GLY A 12 -2.90 -4.66 7.30
N LYS A 13 -3.25 -3.40 7.04
CA LYS A 13 -3.34 -2.81 5.68
C LYS A 13 -2.09 -3.03 4.84
N GLY A 14 -0.92 -2.72 5.41
CA GLY A 14 0.36 -2.88 4.70
C GLY A 14 0.65 -4.33 4.34
N THR A 15 0.29 -5.27 5.24
CA THR A 15 0.41 -6.71 4.99
C THR A 15 -0.49 -7.14 3.85
N GLN A 16 -1.77 -6.77 3.88
CA GLN A 16 -2.72 -7.13 2.82
C GLN A 16 -2.37 -6.49 1.47
N ALA A 17 -1.93 -5.23 1.47
CA ALA A 17 -1.49 -4.55 0.27
C ALA A 17 -0.29 -5.25 -0.38
N LYS A 18 0.71 -5.68 0.41
CA LYS A 18 1.87 -6.44 -0.09
C LYS A 18 1.46 -7.78 -0.69
N LEU A 19 0.64 -8.56 0.03
CA LEU A 19 0.16 -9.87 -0.44
C LEU A 19 -0.65 -9.75 -1.74
N LEU A 20 -1.48 -8.71 -1.87
CA LEU A 20 -2.26 -8.48 -3.07
C LEU A 20 -1.39 -8.02 -4.25
N ALA A 21 -0.44 -7.11 -3.98
CA ALA A 21 0.51 -6.62 -4.97
C ALA A 21 1.35 -7.75 -5.57
N GLU A 22 1.84 -8.66 -4.73
CA GLU A 22 2.57 -9.87 -5.17
C GLU A 22 1.70 -10.79 -6.04
N LYS A 23 0.48 -11.10 -5.59
CA LYS A 23 -0.43 -11.98 -6.35
C LYS A 23 -0.83 -11.42 -7.71
N LEU A 24 -1.06 -10.10 -7.79
CA LEU A 24 -1.51 -9.44 -9.00
C LEU A 24 -0.36 -8.90 -9.86
N HIS A 25 0.88 -9.00 -9.40
CA HIS A 25 2.06 -8.40 -10.05
C HIS A 25 1.87 -6.91 -10.35
N VAL A 26 1.32 -6.17 -9.38
CA VAL A 26 1.07 -4.71 -9.49
C VAL A 26 1.92 -3.93 -8.49
N PRO A 27 2.32 -2.69 -8.82
CA PRO A 27 3.08 -1.86 -7.89
C PRO A 27 2.26 -1.51 -6.64
N ILE A 28 2.95 -1.39 -5.51
CA ILE A 28 2.42 -0.89 -4.24
C ILE A 28 2.98 0.50 -3.96
N LEU A 29 2.11 1.40 -3.50
CA LEU A 29 2.46 2.75 -3.08
C LEU A 29 1.96 2.97 -1.65
N THR A 30 2.83 3.43 -0.76
CA THR A 30 2.47 3.79 0.62
C THR A 30 2.48 5.31 0.80
N SER A 31 1.80 5.79 1.84
CA SER A 31 1.86 7.22 2.20
C SER A 31 3.28 7.69 2.50
N GLY A 32 4.14 6.82 3.05
CA GLY A 32 5.55 7.13 3.30
C GLY A 32 6.37 7.32 2.02
N ASP A 33 5.98 6.67 0.92
CA ASP A 33 6.66 6.82 -0.38
C ASP A 33 6.32 8.18 -0.99
N LEU A 34 5.02 8.55 -0.94
CA LEU A 34 4.56 9.88 -1.36
C LEU A 34 5.26 11.03 -0.63
N VAL A 35 5.53 10.88 0.67
CA VAL A 35 6.24 11.91 1.47
C VAL A 35 7.73 11.95 1.15
N ARG A 36 8.34 10.82 0.76
CA ARG A 36 9.77 10.75 0.42
C ARG A 36 10.06 11.30 -0.96
N ASP A 37 9.21 11.00 -1.93
CA ASP A 37 9.37 11.43 -3.33
C ASP A 37 9.07 12.93 -3.52
N GLY A 38 8.29 13.53 -2.61
CA GLY A 38 7.96 14.96 -2.64
C GLY A 38 9.00 15.88 -1.98
N ARG A 39 10.18 15.37 -1.63
CA ARG A 39 11.32 16.16 -1.12
C ARG A 39 12.32 16.50 -2.21
#